data_AF-A0A0K2LD65-F1
#
_entry.id   AF-A0A0K2LD65-F1
#
_cell.length_a   1.000
_cell.length_b   1.000
_cell.length_c   1.000
_cell.angle_alpha   90.00
_cell.angle_beta   90.00
_cell.angle_gamma   90.00
#
_symmetry.space_group_name_H-M   'P 1'
#
loop_
_entity.id
_entity.type
_entity.pdbx_description
1 polymer ?
#
loop_
_entity_poly.entity_id
_entity_poly.type
_entity_poly.pdbx_seq_one_letter_code
_entity_poly.pdbx_strand_id
1 'polypeptide(L)'
;MKRSKAEIRDELLKIDTGFKDGKDEIGVDSFASFLTTKGKFPSNDDIEKEFKERGIESFTPKDFQSKKSNSGESQEALFDKNSFEFPDNFFNKDEDFNNKYMFVGLNAAFREGKNEYSNWRNFRDVKRPTNTYKLYVQTNERLANNKSRFGGCYITDVIKHKEDSNAGNVMRDFLIRNKLSFLKSSKEDLENGVYDDERVSQFLKWQKNRNENRKNKSADGINYKKETLTKDDFKKINEENKKNLLNSVEIFVQECLIIKPKYIIAIGKDAKRVLDEMSKSKLFLEVLHNEEGDSNSEAEVLKTLKENCVEITHYATHRIPVENDPDKERGYSFKEWLEYAPTELSDRLKIKEPKK
;
A
#
# COMPACT_ATOMS: atom_id res chain seq x y z
N MET A 1 -22.09 -6.38 16.00
CA MET A 1 -22.83 -7.09 14.94
C MET A 1 -21.81 -7.64 13.95
N LYS A 2 -21.94 -8.88 13.50
CA LYS A 2 -21.11 -9.43 12.42
C LYS A 2 -21.63 -8.90 11.09
N ARG A 3 -20.73 -8.53 10.19
CA ARG A 3 -21.04 -7.97 8.87
C ARG A 3 -20.49 -8.90 7.81
N SER A 4 -21.20 -9.07 6.70
CA SER A 4 -20.77 -9.92 5.60
C SER A 4 -19.76 -9.20 4.68
N LYS A 5 -18.98 -9.98 3.92
CA LYS A 5 -18.09 -9.43 2.89
C LYS A 5 -18.85 -8.68 1.79
N ALA A 6 -20.05 -9.15 1.45
CA ALA A 6 -20.92 -8.53 0.44
C ALA A 6 -21.37 -7.13 0.88
N GLU A 7 -21.86 -6.99 2.12
CA GLU A 7 -22.27 -5.70 2.67
C GLU A 7 -21.12 -4.69 2.67
N ILE A 8 -19.93 -5.12 3.12
CA ILE A 8 -18.74 -4.27 3.15
C ILE A 8 -18.35 -3.81 1.74
N ARG A 9 -18.34 -4.73 0.77
CA ARG A 9 -18.09 -4.38 -0.64
C ARG A 9 -19.08 -3.34 -1.15
N ASP A 10 -20.37 -3.55 -0.90
CA ASP A 10 -21.43 -2.69 -1.43
C ASP A 10 -21.42 -1.29 -0.79
N GLU A 11 -20.99 -1.16 0.46
CA GLU A 11 -20.76 0.14 1.10
C GLU A 11 -19.51 0.83 0.57
N LEU A 12 -18.41 0.10 0.42
CA LEU A 12 -17.17 0.64 -0.15
C LEU A 12 -17.37 1.17 -1.58
N LEU A 13 -18.15 0.47 -2.41
CA LEU A 13 -18.45 0.90 -3.77
C LEU A 13 -19.30 2.18 -3.86
N LYS A 14 -19.86 2.68 -2.75
CA LYS A 14 -20.59 3.95 -2.70
C LYS A 14 -19.68 5.16 -2.43
N ILE A 15 -18.42 4.94 -2.07
CA ILE A 15 -17.45 6.01 -1.85
C ILE A 15 -17.22 6.73 -3.19
N ASP A 16 -17.53 8.02 -3.24
CA ASP A 16 -17.11 8.88 -4.34
C ASP A 16 -15.61 9.15 -4.19
N THR A 17 -14.82 8.71 -5.17
CA THR A 17 -13.37 8.87 -5.12
C THR A 17 -12.91 10.21 -5.69
N GLY A 18 -13.78 10.93 -6.42
CA GLY A 18 -13.45 12.14 -7.16
C GLY A 18 -12.40 11.97 -8.28
N PHE A 19 -11.98 10.72 -8.58
CA PHE A 19 -11.02 10.39 -9.62
C PHE A 19 -11.72 9.94 -10.90
N LYS A 20 -11.16 10.32 -12.06
CA LYS A 20 -11.72 10.03 -13.38
C LYS A 20 -10.61 9.68 -14.37
N ASP A 21 -10.84 8.65 -15.19
CA ASP A 21 -10.06 8.39 -16.41
C ASP A 21 -10.93 8.72 -17.63
N GLY A 22 -10.65 9.87 -18.25
CA GLY A 22 -11.51 10.41 -19.30
C GLY A 22 -12.93 10.73 -18.78
N LYS A 23 -13.90 9.91 -19.17
CA LYS A 23 -15.32 10.05 -18.74
C LYS A 23 -15.70 9.06 -17.65
N ASP A 24 -14.87 8.08 -17.38
CA ASP A 24 -15.19 6.97 -16.48
C ASP A 24 -14.76 7.31 -15.06
N GLU A 25 -15.67 7.09 -14.11
CA GLU A 25 -15.38 7.25 -12.68
C GLU A 25 -14.57 6.06 -12.18
N ILE A 26 -13.59 6.34 -11.34
CA ILE A 26 -12.69 5.34 -10.80
C ILE A 26 -13.20 4.93 -9.43
N GLY A 27 -13.54 3.66 -9.24
CA GLY A 27 -14.07 3.14 -7.98
C GLY A 27 -12.99 2.90 -6.93
N VAL A 28 -13.39 2.69 -5.67
CA VAL A 28 -12.45 2.29 -4.60
C VAL A 28 -11.82 0.93 -4.87
N ASP A 29 -12.48 0.08 -5.65
CA ASP A 29 -11.96 -1.20 -6.14
C ASP A 29 -10.84 -1.03 -7.19
N SER A 30 -10.52 0.22 -7.56
CA SER A 30 -9.31 0.65 -8.26
C SER A 30 -8.15 1.05 -7.34
N PHE A 31 -8.34 1.10 -6.01
CA PHE A 31 -7.26 1.30 -5.03
C PHE A 31 -7.18 0.27 -3.88
N ALA A 32 -8.25 -0.43 -3.55
CA ALA A 32 -8.30 -1.44 -2.48
C ALA A 32 -8.63 -2.88 -2.91
N SER A 33 -8.37 -3.85 -2.04
CA SER A 33 -8.65 -5.26 -2.25
C SER A 33 -8.86 -6.00 -0.93
N PHE A 34 -8.90 -7.32 -1.00
CA PHE A 34 -8.98 -8.20 0.15
C PHE A 34 -7.87 -9.24 0.07
N LEU A 35 -7.33 -9.65 1.22
CA LEU A 35 -6.33 -10.71 1.29
C LEU A 35 -6.99 -12.09 1.19
N THR A 36 -7.02 -12.69 0.01
CA THR A 36 -7.60 -14.04 -0.18
C THR A 36 -7.01 -14.76 -1.38
N THR A 37 -7.15 -16.08 -1.46
CA THR A 37 -6.72 -16.88 -2.61
C THR A 37 -7.86 -17.77 -3.09
N LYS A 38 -7.88 -18.09 -4.40
CA LYS A 38 -8.92 -18.93 -5.02
C LYS A 38 -8.87 -20.36 -4.48
N GLY A 39 -7.66 -20.86 -4.32
CA GLY A 39 -7.36 -22.09 -3.60
C GLY A 39 -6.71 -21.80 -2.25
N LYS A 40 -6.03 -22.80 -1.70
CA LYS A 40 -5.15 -22.63 -0.55
C LYS A 40 -3.75 -22.29 -1.06
N PHE A 41 -3.22 -21.11 -0.70
CA PHE A 41 -1.79 -20.89 -0.87
C PHE A 41 -1.03 -22.01 -0.10
N PRO A 42 0.05 -22.59 -0.65
CA PRO A 42 0.87 -23.56 0.07
C PRO A 42 1.25 -23.02 1.44
N SER A 43 1.25 -23.88 2.45
CA SER A 43 1.76 -23.48 3.76
C SER A 43 3.24 -23.12 3.67
N ASN A 44 3.76 -22.36 4.63
CA ASN A 44 5.19 -22.05 4.65
C ASN A 44 6.06 -23.32 4.64
N ASP A 45 5.59 -24.40 5.29
CA ASP A 45 6.22 -25.73 5.24
C ASP A 45 6.20 -26.34 3.83
N ASP A 46 5.08 -26.22 3.11
CA ASP A 46 4.95 -26.70 1.73
C ASP A 46 5.91 -25.92 0.80
N ILE A 47 6.03 -24.61 1.00
CA ILE A 47 6.96 -23.76 0.24
C ILE A 47 8.41 -24.13 0.57
N GLU A 48 8.75 -24.32 1.84
CA GLU A 48 10.10 -24.70 2.26
C GLU A 48 10.52 -26.05 1.65
N LYS A 49 9.61 -27.02 1.67
CA LYS A 49 9.83 -28.35 1.10
C LYS A 49 10.10 -28.28 -0.41
N GLU A 50 9.25 -27.58 -1.16
CA GLU A 50 9.39 -27.45 -2.63
C GLU A 50 10.73 -26.79 -3.01
N PHE A 51 11.16 -25.78 -2.25
CA PHE A 51 12.43 -25.09 -2.51
C PHE A 51 13.63 -25.98 -2.23
N LYS A 52 13.60 -26.75 -1.13
CA LYS A 52 14.64 -27.73 -0.80
C LYS A 52 14.76 -28.81 -1.87
N GLU A 53 13.63 -29.34 -2.33
CA GLU A 53 13.59 -30.38 -3.38
C GLU A 53 14.16 -29.91 -4.71
N ARG A 54 14.06 -28.61 -5.02
CA ARG A 54 14.57 -28.00 -6.26
C ARG A 54 15.93 -27.33 -6.15
N GLY A 55 16.57 -27.38 -4.98
CA GLY A 55 17.86 -26.73 -4.74
C GLY A 55 17.82 -25.19 -4.92
N ILE A 56 16.67 -24.57 -4.66
CA ILE A 56 16.49 -23.12 -4.80
C ILE A 56 16.95 -22.43 -3.52
N GLU A 57 18.07 -21.70 -3.60
CA GLU A 57 18.65 -20.98 -2.44
C GLU A 57 18.08 -19.57 -2.25
N SER A 58 17.48 -18.98 -3.30
CA SER A 58 16.89 -17.63 -3.25
C SER A 58 15.69 -17.50 -4.18
N PHE A 59 14.77 -16.59 -3.86
CA PHE A 59 13.60 -16.29 -4.67
C PHE A 59 13.72 -14.95 -5.40
N THR A 60 13.42 -14.94 -6.69
CA THR A 60 13.22 -13.74 -7.50
C THR A 60 11.78 -13.69 -8.01
N PRO A 61 11.15 -12.52 -8.23
CA PRO A 61 9.77 -12.44 -8.77
C PRO A 61 9.49 -13.33 -10.00
N LYS A 62 10.52 -13.72 -10.76
CA LYS A 62 10.44 -14.59 -11.94
C LYS A 62 10.06 -16.04 -11.60
N ASP A 63 10.35 -16.52 -10.40
CA ASP A 63 10.13 -17.92 -9.99
C ASP A 63 8.63 -18.21 -9.78
N PHE A 64 7.79 -17.19 -9.58
CA PHE A 64 6.32 -17.28 -9.58
C PHE A 64 5.66 -16.80 -10.90
N GLN A 65 6.45 -16.53 -11.94
CA GLN A 65 5.94 -16.05 -13.24
C GLN A 65 6.14 -17.15 -14.29
N SER A 66 5.06 -17.53 -14.97
CA SER A 66 5.18 -18.40 -16.14
C SER A 66 5.91 -17.64 -17.24
N LYS A 67 6.99 -18.23 -17.77
CA LYS A 67 7.69 -17.66 -18.93
C LYS A 67 7.13 -18.30 -20.18
N LYS A 68 6.66 -17.49 -21.13
CA LYS A 68 6.66 -17.91 -22.54
C LYS A 68 8.11 -17.88 -22.99
N SER A 69 8.70 -19.05 -23.25
CA SER A 69 10.00 -19.09 -23.90
C SER A 69 9.89 -18.61 -25.35
N ASN A 70 11.00 -18.10 -25.91
CA ASN A 70 11.10 -17.78 -27.33
C ASN A 70 10.98 -19.01 -28.24
N SER A 71 11.02 -20.23 -27.67
CA SER A 71 10.82 -21.51 -28.37
C SER A 71 9.37 -22.01 -28.31
N GLY A 72 8.44 -21.25 -27.73
CA GLY A 72 7.01 -21.64 -27.64
C GLY A 72 6.68 -22.59 -26.48
N GLU A 73 7.66 -23.17 -25.79
CA GLU A 73 7.46 -23.96 -24.58
C GLU A 73 7.27 -23.03 -23.36
N SER A 74 6.16 -23.15 -22.66
CA SER A 74 5.99 -22.45 -21.38
C SER A 74 6.79 -23.17 -20.30
N GLN A 75 7.76 -22.47 -19.67
CA GLN A 75 8.21 -22.92 -18.36
C GLN A 75 7.07 -22.64 -17.38
N GLU A 76 6.47 -23.70 -16.83
CA GLU A 76 5.46 -23.60 -15.79
C GLU A 76 6.05 -22.87 -14.58
N ALA A 77 5.29 -21.92 -14.03
CA ALA A 77 5.68 -21.26 -12.79
C ALA A 77 5.73 -22.29 -11.66
N LEU A 78 6.62 -22.09 -10.67
CA LEU A 78 6.68 -22.96 -9.49
C LEU A 78 5.34 -23.00 -8.74
N PHE A 79 4.56 -21.93 -8.82
CA PHE A 79 3.24 -21.84 -8.22
C PHE A 79 2.28 -21.14 -9.19
N ASP A 80 1.06 -21.67 -9.28
CA ASP A 80 0.07 -21.17 -10.23
C ASP A 80 -0.36 -19.73 -9.88
N LYS A 81 -0.26 -18.85 -10.89
CA LYS A 81 -0.73 -17.46 -10.82
C LYS A 81 -2.23 -17.37 -10.50
N ASN A 82 -3.02 -18.35 -10.93
CA ASN A 82 -4.47 -18.41 -10.65
C ASN A 82 -4.77 -18.60 -9.15
N SER A 83 -3.78 -19.01 -8.36
CA SER A 83 -3.92 -19.07 -6.89
C SER A 83 -4.20 -17.70 -6.28
N PHE A 84 -3.77 -16.61 -6.93
CA PHE A 84 -3.94 -15.23 -6.46
C PHE A 84 -5.21 -14.56 -6.96
N GLU A 85 -6.22 -15.33 -7.36
CA GLU A 85 -7.55 -14.83 -7.68
C GLU A 85 -8.49 -14.94 -6.47
N PHE A 86 -9.63 -14.28 -6.51
CA PHE A 86 -10.69 -14.54 -5.55
C PHE A 86 -11.34 -15.89 -5.83
N PRO A 87 -11.81 -16.63 -4.81
CA PRO A 87 -12.83 -17.66 -5.02
C PRO A 87 -14.07 -17.06 -5.71
N ASP A 88 -14.72 -17.81 -6.58
CA ASP A 88 -15.88 -17.32 -7.36
C ASP A 88 -17.03 -16.81 -6.47
N ASN A 89 -17.11 -17.32 -5.23
CA ASN A 89 -18.10 -16.96 -4.22
C ASN A 89 -17.54 -16.06 -3.10
N PHE A 90 -16.41 -15.37 -3.30
CA PHE A 90 -15.75 -14.61 -2.23
C PHE A 90 -16.66 -13.57 -1.56
N PHE A 91 -17.47 -12.85 -2.35
CA PHE A 91 -18.45 -11.89 -1.86
C PHE A 91 -19.82 -12.52 -1.59
N ASN A 92 -19.89 -13.81 -1.24
CA ASN A 92 -21.13 -14.41 -0.77
C ASN A 92 -21.55 -13.79 0.58
N LYS A 93 -22.87 -13.67 0.79
CA LYS A 93 -23.47 -13.03 1.97
C LYS A 93 -23.26 -13.82 3.27
N ASP A 94 -22.96 -15.11 3.16
CA ASP A 94 -22.87 -16.02 4.31
C ASP A 94 -21.52 -16.00 5.03
N GLU A 95 -20.52 -15.29 4.49
CA GLU A 95 -19.18 -15.21 5.10
C GLU A 95 -18.95 -13.88 5.83
N ASP A 96 -18.57 -13.99 7.11
CA ASP A 96 -18.17 -12.86 7.95
C ASP A 96 -16.96 -12.12 7.36
N PHE A 97 -17.04 -10.79 7.34
CA PHE A 97 -15.92 -9.92 7.05
C PHE A 97 -14.93 -9.88 8.22
N ASN A 98 -13.63 -9.94 7.92
CA ASN A 98 -12.57 -9.88 8.92
C ASN A 98 -12.06 -8.44 9.10
N ASN A 99 -12.73 -7.68 9.96
CA ASN A 99 -12.32 -6.33 10.32
C ASN A 99 -11.25 -6.28 11.44
N LYS A 100 -10.64 -7.41 11.82
CA LYS A 100 -9.61 -7.38 12.88
C LYS A 100 -8.38 -6.59 12.41
N TYR A 101 -8.07 -6.64 11.11
CA TYR A 101 -6.92 -5.95 10.53
C TYR A 101 -7.30 -5.26 9.22
N MET A 102 -6.69 -4.09 8.98
CA MET A 102 -6.67 -3.42 7.69
C MET A 102 -5.22 -3.17 7.30
N PHE A 103 -4.83 -3.66 6.12
CA PHE A 103 -3.47 -3.51 5.60
C PHE A 103 -3.40 -2.24 4.75
N VAL A 104 -2.37 -1.43 4.97
CA VAL A 104 -2.23 -0.13 4.32
C VAL A 104 -0.85 0.00 3.70
N GLY A 105 -0.81 0.02 2.36
CA GLY A 105 0.36 0.40 1.57
C GLY A 105 0.49 1.92 1.45
N LEU A 106 1.61 2.40 0.90
CA LEU A 106 1.78 3.83 0.62
C LEU A 106 0.92 4.24 -0.58
N ASN A 107 1.15 3.60 -1.72
CA ASN A 107 0.44 3.82 -2.96
C ASN A 107 0.64 2.61 -3.89
N ALA A 108 -0.39 2.24 -4.63
CA ALA A 108 -0.23 1.48 -5.85
C ALA A 108 0.08 2.47 -6.98
N ALA A 109 1.03 2.09 -7.84
CA ALA A 109 1.20 2.74 -9.13
C ALA A 109 -0.07 2.49 -9.96
N PHE A 110 -1.04 3.40 -9.84
CA PHE A 110 -2.12 3.53 -10.81
C PHE A 110 -1.51 3.70 -12.22
N ARG A 111 -2.21 3.24 -13.26
CA ARG A 111 -1.77 3.34 -14.66
C ARG A 111 -2.98 3.74 -15.52
N GLU A 112 -3.00 4.96 -16.01
CA GLU A 112 -3.95 5.57 -16.94
C GLU A 112 -3.96 4.78 -18.28
N GLY A 113 -5.10 4.77 -18.98
CA GLY A 113 -5.28 4.13 -20.29
C GLY A 113 -6.41 3.07 -20.36
N LYS A 114 -6.44 2.21 -21.38
CA LYS A 114 -7.50 1.17 -21.51
C LYS A 114 -7.27 -0.02 -20.57
N ASN A 115 -7.13 0.19 -19.27
CA ASN A 115 -7.10 -0.92 -18.32
C ASN A 115 -8.52 -1.17 -17.78
N GLU A 116 -8.87 -2.43 -17.51
CA GLU A 116 -10.14 -2.74 -16.83
C GLU A 116 -10.07 -2.22 -15.38
N TYR A 117 -10.72 -1.10 -15.10
CA TYR A 117 -10.53 -0.35 -13.86
C TYR A 117 -11.32 -0.85 -12.65
N SER A 118 -12.16 -1.87 -12.75
CA SER A 118 -13.15 -2.14 -11.70
C SER A 118 -13.47 -3.63 -11.50
N ASN A 119 -12.67 -4.35 -10.72
CA ASN A 119 -12.91 -5.79 -10.53
C ASN A 119 -12.42 -6.37 -9.20
N TRP A 120 -12.10 -5.56 -8.19
CA TRP A 120 -11.51 -6.03 -6.93
C TRP A 120 -10.44 -7.13 -7.15
N ARG A 121 -9.25 -6.76 -7.61
CA ARG A 121 -8.18 -7.75 -7.83
C ARG A 121 -7.37 -7.89 -6.56
N ASN A 122 -7.16 -9.12 -6.08
CA ASN A 122 -6.30 -9.45 -4.94
C ASN A 122 -5.01 -8.59 -4.88
N PHE A 123 -4.34 -8.43 -6.02
CA PHE A 123 -3.21 -7.54 -6.21
C PHE A 123 -3.26 -6.86 -7.58
N ARG A 124 -2.91 -5.58 -7.60
CA ARG A 124 -3.22 -4.67 -8.72
C ARG A 124 -2.30 -4.77 -9.92
N ASP A 125 -1.06 -5.25 -9.75
CA ASP A 125 -0.12 -5.36 -10.87
C ASP A 125 0.02 -6.81 -11.35
N VAL A 126 -0.80 -7.20 -12.33
CA VAL A 126 -0.67 -8.49 -13.03
C VAL A 126 0.37 -8.47 -14.16
N LYS A 127 0.82 -7.28 -14.59
CA LYS A 127 1.76 -7.07 -15.72
C LYS A 127 3.22 -7.03 -15.24
N ARG A 128 3.48 -6.45 -14.08
CA ARG A 128 4.74 -6.45 -13.33
C ARG A 128 4.42 -6.72 -11.86
N PRO A 129 4.04 -7.95 -11.50
CA PRO A 129 3.74 -8.26 -10.12
C PRO A 129 4.91 -7.84 -9.25
N THR A 130 4.62 -6.86 -8.38
CA THR A 130 5.47 -6.60 -7.22
C THR A 130 5.60 -7.92 -6.47
N ASN A 131 6.63 -8.11 -5.64
CA ASN A 131 6.84 -9.37 -4.92
C ASN A 131 5.79 -9.60 -3.80
N THR A 132 4.49 -9.50 -4.12
CA THR A 132 3.32 -9.67 -3.26
C THR A 132 3.23 -11.09 -2.69
N TYR A 133 3.97 -12.03 -3.25
CA TYR A 133 4.19 -13.36 -2.70
C TYR A 133 4.82 -13.33 -1.30
N LYS A 134 5.75 -12.39 -1.05
CA LYS A 134 6.31 -12.20 0.29
C LYS A 134 5.27 -11.71 1.29
N LEU A 135 4.30 -10.89 0.84
CA LEU A 135 3.16 -10.51 1.67
C LEU A 135 2.29 -11.73 2.01
N TYR A 136 2.11 -12.66 1.08
CA TYR A 136 1.43 -13.91 1.38
C TYR A 136 2.18 -14.75 2.39
N VAL A 137 3.48 -15.00 2.22
CA VAL A 137 4.28 -15.71 3.24
C VAL A 137 4.13 -15.07 4.62
N GLN A 138 4.14 -13.74 4.67
CA GLN A 138 3.98 -12.96 5.90
C GLN A 138 2.56 -13.05 6.50
N THR A 139 1.54 -13.23 5.67
CA THR A 139 0.12 -13.28 6.08
C THR A 139 -0.46 -14.71 6.10
N ASN A 140 0.34 -15.71 5.74
CA ASN A 140 0.00 -17.13 5.71
C ASN A 140 0.16 -17.76 7.10
N GLU A 141 -0.40 -17.13 8.13
CA GLU A 141 -0.44 -17.70 9.48
C GLU A 141 -1.65 -18.64 9.59
N ARG A 142 -1.42 -19.96 9.53
CA ARG A 142 -2.47 -20.95 9.82
C ARG A 142 -2.76 -20.96 11.32
N LEU A 143 -4.01 -20.68 11.68
CA LEU A 143 -4.54 -21.07 12.98
C LEU A 143 -4.82 -22.60 12.99
N ALA A 144 -4.91 -23.19 14.19
CA ALA A 144 -5.14 -24.64 14.42
C ALA A 144 -6.33 -25.26 13.64
N ASN A 145 -7.21 -24.44 13.06
CA ASN A 145 -8.41 -24.84 12.31
C ASN A 145 -8.32 -24.54 10.80
N ASN A 146 -7.12 -24.50 10.20
CA ASN A 146 -6.91 -24.26 8.77
C ASN A 146 -7.43 -22.92 8.22
N LYS A 147 -7.80 -21.96 9.09
CA LYS A 147 -8.16 -20.59 8.69
C LYS A 147 -6.96 -19.65 8.87
N SER A 148 -6.68 -18.83 7.84
CA SER A 148 -5.71 -17.74 7.97
C SER A 148 -6.28 -16.66 8.89
N ARG A 149 -5.46 -16.19 9.84
CA ARG A 149 -5.80 -15.04 10.71
C ARG A 149 -6.13 -13.76 9.93
N PHE A 150 -5.52 -13.61 8.75
CA PHE A 150 -5.60 -12.41 7.91
C PHE A 150 -6.47 -12.63 6.67
N GLY A 151 -6.98 -13.85 6.46
CA GLY A 151 -7.86 -14.16 5.35
C GLY A 151 -9.12 -13.29 5.37
N GLY A 152 -9.43 -12.68 4.22
CA GLY A 152 -10.56 -11.77 4.03
C GLY A 152 -10.39 -10.39 4.65
N CYS A 153 -9.22 -10.05 5.21
CA CYS A 153 -8.93 -8.68 5.66
C CYS A 153 -8.87 -7.72 4.48
N TYR A 154 -9.25 -6.47 4.72
CA TYR A 154 -9.15 -5.40 3.74
C TYR A 154 -7.70 -4.93 3.58
N ILE A 155 -7.29 -4.65 2.34
CA ILE A 155 -6.01 -4.05 2.02
C ILE A 155 -6.23 -2.85 1.10
N THR A 156 -5.57 -1.74 1.37
CA THR A 156 -5.70 -0.51 0.57
C THR A 156 -4.39 0.27 0.57
N ASP A 157 -4.33 1.36 -0.18
CA ASP A 157 -3.22 2.29 -0.19
C ASP A 157 -3.60 3.62 0.44
N VAL A 158 -2.74 4.26 1.22
CA VAL A 158 -3.11 5.55 1.86
C VAL A 158 -3.15 6.71 0.88
N ILE A 159 -2.27 6.72 -0.13
CA ILE A 159 -2.27 7.69 -1.23
C ILE A 159 -2.85 7.02 -2.48
N LYS A 160 -3.97 7.54 -2.96
CA LYS A 160 -4.67 7.05 -4.15
C LYS A 160 -4.20 7.78 -5.40
N HIS A 161 -4.41 7.15 -6.55
CA HIS A 161 -4.26 7.78 -7.87
C HIS A 161 -2.89 8.46 -8.12
N LYS A 162 -1.80 7.80 -7.73
CA LYS A 162 -0.42 8.24 -8.03
C LYS A 162 0.40 7.15 -8.70
N GLU A 163 0.80 7.42 -9.93
CA GLU A 163 1.55 6.48 -10.79
C GLU A 163 3.06 6.42 -10.50
N ASP A 164 3.46 6.15 -9.26
CA ASP A 164 4.87 6.01 -8.94
C ASP A 164 5.13 4.79 -8.05
N SER A 165 6.03 3.91 -8.48
CA SER A 165 6.40 2.72 -7.70
C SER A 165 7.48 3.02 -6.65
N ASN A 166 8.10 4.21 -6.71
CA ASN A 166 9.11 4.64 -5.76
C ASN A 166 8.48 5.47 -4.64
N ALA A 167 8.38 4.87 -3.46
CA ALA A 167 7.87 5.54 -2.26
C ALA A 167 8.57 6.87 -1.96
N GLY A 168 9.88 6.98 -2.22
CA GLY A 168 10.63 8.23 -2.02
C GLY A 168 10.17 9.37 -2.93
N ASN A 169 9.73 9.07 -4.16
CA ASN A 169 9.12 10.06 -5.04
C ASN A 169 7.75 10.48 -4.54
N VAL A 170 6.91 9.53 -4.13
CA VAL A 170 5.57 9.81 -3.59
C VAL A 170 5.67 10.69 -2.34
N MET A 171 6.52 10.33 -1.38
CA MET A 171 6.77 11.11 -0.17
C MET A 171 7.25 12.54 -0.47
N ARG A 172 7.98 12.72 -1.57
CA ARG A 172 8.47 14.04 -2.01
C ARG A 172 7.38 14.84 -2.71
N ASP A 173 6.61 14.22 -3.59
CA ASP A 173 5.57 14.85 -4.40
C ASP A 173 4.44 15.41 -3.50
N PHE A 174 4.09 14.67 -2.44
CA PHE A 174 3.13 15.13 -1.42
C PHE A 174 3.78 15.89 -0.25
N LEU A 175 5.09 16.19 -0.36
CA LEU A 175 5.87 16.95 0.64
C LEU A 175 5.77 16.39 2.07
N ILE A 176 5.54 15.10 2.26
CA ILE A 176 5.22 14.47 3.56
C ILE A 176 6.30 14.76 4.62
N ARG A 177 7.57 14.72 4.22
CA ARG A 177 8.71 14.98 5.13
C ARG A 177 9.03 16.48 5.30
N ASN A 178 8.30 17.35 4.63
CA ASN A 178 8.54 18.79 4.63
C ASN A 178 7.61 19.50 5.63
N LYS A 179 7.98 20.72 6.04
CA LYS A 179 7.07 21.62 6.77
C LYS A 179 5.90 22.09 5.89
N LEU A 180 6.09 22.14 4.58
CA LEU A 180 5.09 22.51 3.57
C LEU A 180 4.20 21.33 3.15
N SER A 181 4.19 20.22 3.91
CA SER A 181 3.32 19.08 3.63
C SER A 181 1.88 19.54 3.48
N PHE A 182 1.18 19.02 2.48
CA PHE A 182 -0.26 19.24 2.33
C PHE A 182 -1.04 18.71 3.54
N LEU A 183 -0.56 17.65 4.22
CA LEU A 183 -1.15 17.16 5.47
C LEU A 183 -1.04 18.17 6.62
N LYS A 184 -0.19 19.18 6.54
CA LYS A 184 -0.07 20.20 7.61
C LYS A 184 -1.00 21.39 7.41
N SER A 185 -1.69 21.45 6.27
CA SER A 185 -2.71 22.46 5.98
C SER A 185 -4.07 22.03 6.53
N SER A 186 -4.97 22.98 6.75
CA SER A 186 -6.42 22.71 6.81
C SER A 186 -6.99 22.51 5.41
N LYS A 187 -8.23 22.02 5.30
CA LYS A 187 -8.95 21.94 4.03
C LYS A 187 -9.08 23.33 3.38
N GLU A 188 -9.44 24.33 4.18
CA GLU A 188 -9.54 25.73 3.74
C GLU A 188 -8.20 26.27 3.22
N ASP A 189 -7.08 25.99 3.90
CA ASP A 189 -5.75 26.43 3.45
C ASP A 189 -5.38 25.82 2.08
N LEU A 190 -5.81 24.59 1.81
CA LEU A 190 -5.59 23.92 0.53
C LEU A 190 -6.46 24.54 -0.57
N GLU A 191 -7.74 24.75 -0.30
CA GLU A 191 -8.69 25.36 -1.25
C GLU A 191 -8.27 26.78 -1.63
N ASN A 192 -7.81 27.57 -0.65
CA ASN A 192 -7.35 28.95 -0.85
C ASN A 192 -5.89 29.04 -1.35
N GLY A 193 -5.18 27.91 -1.45
CA GLY A 193 -3.81 27.86 -1.96
C GLY A 193 -2.79 28.62 -1.10
N VAL A 194 -2.99 28.68 0.23
CA VAL A 194 -2.21 29.51 1.17
C VAL A 194 -0.70 29.32 1.06
N TYR A 195 -0.25 28.10 0.77
CA TYR A 195 1.18 27.74 0.68
C TYR A 195 1.63 27.33 -0.73
N ASP A 196 0.81 27.56 -1.76
CA ASP A 196 1.05 26.99 -3.09
C ASP A 196 2.30 27.59 -3.75
N ASP A 197 2.56 28.90 -3.57
CA ASP A 197 3.78 29.52 -4.09
C ASP A 197 5.05 28.99 -3.40
N GLU A 198 5.03 28.74 -2.08
CA GLU A 198 6.18 28.13 -1.39
C GLU A 198 6.41 26.67 -1.81
N ARG A 199 5.33 25.89 -2.00
CA ARG A 199 5.43 24.51 -2.48
C ARG A 199 6.02 24.46 -3.89
N VAL A 200 5.54 25.30 -4.80
CA VAL A 200 6.08 25.45 -6.16
C VAL A 200 7.56 25.84 -6.11
N SER A 201 7.93 26.80 -5.25
CA SER A 201 9.32 27.20 -5.04
C SER A 201 10.19 26.06 -4.50
N GLN A 202 9.63 25.22 -3.62
CA GLN A 202 10.30 24.04 -3.09
C GLN A 202 10.54 22.98 -4.17
N PHE A 203 9.59 22.75 -5.09
CA PHE A 203 9.78 21.86 -6.23
C PHE A 203 10.87 22.37 -7.18
N LEU A 204 10.86 23.66 -7.51
CA LEU A 204 11.90 24.32 -8.32
C LEU A 204 13.28 24.17 -7.67
N LYS A 205 13.39 24.38 -6.35
CA LYS A 205 14.64 24.19 -5.59
C LYS A 205 15.15 22.75 -5.70
N TRP A 206 14.27 21.76 -5.59
CA TRP A 206 14.66 20.36 -5.73
C TRP A 206 15.12 20.02 -7.15
N GLN A 207 14.44 20.51 -8.18
CA GLN A 207 14.87 20.32 -9.57
C GLN A 207 16.25 20.95 -9.82
N LYS A 208 16.49 22.17 -9.31
CA LYS A 208 17.80 22.84 -9.39
C LYS A 208 18.90 21.99 -8.75
N ASN A 209 18.70 21.54 -7.52
CA ASN A 209 19.67 20.69 -6.81
C ASN A 209 19.92 19.36 -7.54
N ARG A 210 18.88 18.72 -8.11
CA ARG A 210 19.04 17.50 -8.92
C ARG A 210 19.88 17.76 -10.17
N ASN A 211 19.61 18.86 -10.88
CA ASN A 211 20.34 19.23 -12.08
C ASN A 211 21.81 19.58 -11.79
N GLU A 212 22.09 20.24 -10.66
CA GLU A 212 23.47 20.50 -10.19
C GLU A 212 24.21 19.21 -9.84
N ASN A 213 23.58 18.33 -9.06
CA ASN A 213 24.17 17.02 -8.72
C ASN A 213 24.42 16.14 -9.94
N ARG A 214 23.59 16.23 -10.98
CA ARG A 214 23.80 15.51 -12.26
C ARG A 214 24.99 16.06 -13.05
N LYS A 215 25.22 17.37 -13.05
CA LYS A 215 26.41 17.98 -13.69
C LYS A 215 27.71 17.45 -13.06
N ASN A 216 27.73 17.31 -11.73
CA ASN A 216 28.89 16.80 -11.02
C ASN A 216 29.16 15.32 -11.33
N LYS A 217 28.11 14.51 -11.59
CA LYS A 217 28.24 13.09 -11.98
C LYS A 217 28.52 12.86 -13.47
N SER A 218 28.16 13.80 -14.35
CA SER A 218 28.50 13.70 -15.78
C SER A 218 30.00 13.87 -16.08
N ALA A 219 30.82 14.18 -15.08
CA ALA A 219 32.28 14.09 -15.18
C ALA A 219 32.77 12.67 -15.54
N ASP A 220 31.96 11.64 -15.28
CA ASP A 220 32.23 10.23 -15.62
C ASP A 220 31.74 9.85 -17.05
N GLY A 221 31.46 10.82 -17.92
CA GLY A 221 31.15 10.57 -19.35
C GLY A 221 29.71 10.14 -19.67
N ILE A 222 28.82 10.05 -18.68
CA ILE A 222 27.40 9.74 -18.89
C ILE A 222 26.58 11.03 -18.99
N ASN A 223 26.05 11.33 -20.17
CA ASN A 223 25.19 12.49 -20.42
C ASN A 223 23.77 12.27 -19.88
N TYR A 224 23.49 12.80 -18.69
CA TYR A 224 22.13 12.83 -18.14
C TYR A 224 21.33 14.01 -18.71
N LYS A 225 20.16 13.73 -19.31
CA LYS A 225 19.22 14.77 -19.76
C LYS A 225 18.76 15.61 -18.57
N LYS A 226 18.89 16.94 -18.67
CA LYS A 226 18.39 17.87 -17.65
C LYS A 226 16.86 17.82 -17.63
N GLU A 227 16.31 17.85 -16.43
CA GLU A 227 14.86 18.01 -16.23
C GLU A 227 14.56 19.50 -16.34
N THR A 228 13.67 19.91 -17.25
CA THR A 228 13.36 21.31 -17.58
C THR A 228 11.87 21.60 -17.46
N LEU A 229 11.27 21.19 -16.34
CA LEU A 229 9.94 21.66 -15.97
C LEU A 229 9.98 23.14 -15.61
N THR A 230 8.95 23.88 -16.00
CA THR A 230 8.77 25.31 -15.77
C THR A 230 8.05 25.58 -14.45
N LYS A 231 8.00 26.85 -14.00
CA LYS A 231 7.20 27.23 -12.83
C LYS A 231 5.73 26.84 -13.02
N ASP A 232 5.18 27.02 -14.21
CA ASP A 232 3.77 26.70 -14.50
C ASP A 232 3.51 25.19 -14.52
N ASP A 233 4.48 24.37 -14.94
CA ASP A 233 4.40 22.91 -14.80
C ASP A 233 4.34 22.52 -13.32
N PHE A 234 5.15 23.14 -12.46
CA PHE A 234 5.09 22.87 -11.03
C PHE A 234 3.82 23.39 -10.35
N LYS A 235 3.20 24.46 -10.84
CA LYS A 235 1.87 24.86 -10.38
C LYS A 235 0.83 23.77 -10.66
N LYS A 236 0.86 23.20 -11.87
CA LYS A 236 -0.04 22.08 -12.24
C LYS A 236 0.21 20.86 -11.37
N ILE A 237 1.47 20.46 -11.19
CA ILE A 237 1.85 19.34 -10.31
C ILE A 237 1.42 19.60 -8.87
N ASN A 238 1.58 20.84 -8.37
CA ASN A 238 1.14 21.21 -7.03
C ASN A 238 -0.37 21.06 -6.88
N GLU A 239 -1.15 21.57 -7.83
CA GLU A 239 -2.62 21.48 -7.83
C GLU A 239 -3.09 20.03 -7.90
N GLU A 240 -2.48 19.22 -8.77
CA GLU A 240 -2.79 17.80 -8.92
C GLU A 240 -2.47 17.02 -7.63
N ASN A 241 -1.28 17.20 -7.05
CA ASN A 241 -0.92 16.52 -5.80
C ASN A 241 -1.80 16.98 -4.63
N LYS A 242 -2.20 18.26 -4.61
CA LYS A 242 -3.14 18.79 -3.61
C LYS A 242 -4.48 18.08 -3.69
N LYS A 243 -5.10 18.06 -4.88
CA LYS A 243 -6.38 17.38 -5.12
C LYS A 243 -6.29 15.89 -4.83
N ASN A 244 -5.25 15.22 -5.33
CA ASN A 244 -5.08 13.79 -5.13
C ASN A 244 -4.93 13.44 -3.65
N LEU A 245 -4.22 14.24 -2.86
CA LEU A 245 -4.11 13.99 -1.43
C LEU A 245 -5.42 14.22 -0.69
N LEU A 246 -6.14 15.31 -0.99
CA LEU A 246 -7.43 15.60 -0.37
C LEU A 246 -8.40 14.43 -0.59
N ASN A 247 -8.59 14.03 -1.85
CA ASN A 247 -9.42 12.87 -2.19
C ASN A 247 -8.92 11.60 -1.50
N SER A 248 -7.60 11.38 -1.43
CA SER A 248 -7.04 10.22 -0.75
C SER A 248 -7.36 10.18 0.74
N VAL A 249 -7.33 11.34 1.42
CA VAL A 249 -7.68 11.48 2.84
C VAL A 249 -9.17 11.21 3.03
N GLU A 250 -10.04 11.80 2.20
CA GLU A 250 -11.49 11.60 2.24
C GLU A 250 -11.86 10.12 2.06
N ILE A 251 -11.33 9.48 1.01
CA ILE A 251 -11.53 8.04 0.77
C ILE A 251 -11.03 7.21 1.96
N PHE A 252 -9.83 7.50 2.47
CA PHE A 252 -9.25 6.71 3.56
C PHE A 252 -10.02 6.83 4.88
N VAL A 253 -10.56 8.01 5.18
CA VAL A 253 -11.47 8.21 6.32
C VAL A 253 -12.73 7.36 6.15
N GLN A 254 -13.37 7.41 4.98
CA GLN A 254 -14.57 6.63 4.70
C GLN A 254 -14.29 5.12 4.75
N GLU A 255 -13.16 4.66 4.19
CA GLU A 255 -12.68 3.28 4.33
C GLU A 255 -12.55 2.91 5.83
N CYS A 256 -11.95 3.76 6.67
CA CYS A 256 -11.83 3.48 8.10
C CYS A 256 -13.19 3.39 8.81
N LEU A 257 -14.13 4.29 8.49
CA LEU A 257 -15.48 4.31 9.07
C LEU A 257 -16.32 3.10 8.64
N ILE A 258 -16.17 2.64 7.39
CA ILE A 258 -16.86 1.46 6.87
C ILE A 258 -16.21 0.18 7.40
N ILE A 259 -14.89 0.04 7.33
CA ILE A 259 -14.19 -1.19 7.74
C ILE A 259 -14.20 -1.36 9.25
N LYS A 260 -14.07 -0.26 10.01
CA LYS A 260 -13.90 -0.24 11.48
C LYS A 260 -12.79 -1.20 11.93
N PRO A 261 -11.54 -1.00 11.47
CA PRO A 261 -10.45 -1.92 11.77
C PRO A 261 -10.04 -1.84 13.24
N LYS A 262 -9.78 -2.98 13.88
CA LYS A 262 -9.20 -3.00 15.23
C LYS A 262 -7.71 -2.63 15.23
N TYR A 263 -7.01 -3.00 14.16
CA TYR A 263 -5.60 -2.71 13.93
C TYR A 263 -5.38 -2.28 12.49
N ILE A 264 -4.51 -1.30 12.30
CA ILE A 264 -3.99 -0.92 10.99
C ILE A 264 -2.56 -1.46 10.87
N ILE A 265 -2.28 -2.15 9.78
CA ILE A 265 -0.96 -2.72 9.49
C ILE A 265 -0.35 -1.93 8.34
N ALA A 266 0.56 -1.03 8.68
CA ALA A 266 1.26 -0.19 7.73
C ALA A 266 2.42 -0.97 7.09
N ILE A 267 2.38 -1.11 5.77
CA ILE A 267 3.38 -1.86 5.01
C ILE A 267 4.56 -0.93 4.71
N GLY A 268 5.57 -0.99 5.58
CA GLY A 268 6.79 -0.20 5.50
C GLY A 268 6.72 1.19 6.15
N LYS A 269 7.90 1.68 6.53
CA LYS A 269 8.09 2.96 7.23
C LYS A 269 7.47 4.19 6.58
N ASP A 270 7.41 4.24 5.26
CA ASP A 270 6.87 5.41 4.56
C ASP A 270 5.34 5.45 4.65
N ALA A 271 4.65 4.30 4.51
CA ALA A 271 3.21 4.21 4.77
C ALA A 271 2.90 4.54 6.24
N LYS A 272 3.68 3.98 7.17
CA LYS A 272 3.53 4.26 8.61
C LYS A 272 3.67 5.75 8.91
N ARG A 273 4.67 6.41 8.30
CA ARG A 273 4.89 7.85 8.47
C ARG A 273 3.73 8.68 7.95
N VAL A 274 3.16 8.35 6.79
CA VAL A 274 1.99 9.07 6.28
C VAL A 274 0.82 8.94 7.25
N LEU A 275 0.55 7.73 7.76
CA LEU A 275 -0.51 7.49 8.75
C LEU A 275 -0.26 8.25 10.06
N ASP A 276 0.99 8.32 10.52
CA ASP A 276 1.36 9.10 11.71
C ASP A 276 1.13 10.61 11.52
N GLU A 277 1.49 11.16 10.36
CA GLU A 277 1.24 12.56 10.03
C GLU A 277 -0.27 12.82 9.88
N MET A 278 -1.02 11.91 9.26
CA MET A 278 -2.49 12.00 9.15
C MET A 278 -3.16 12.02 10.54
N SER A 279 -2.72 11.16 11.47
CA SER A 279 -3.31 11.11 12.82
C SER A 279 -3.17 12.41 13.64
N LYS A 280 -2.30 13.32 13.17
CA LYS A 280 -1.99 14.61 13.80
C LYS A 280 -2.39 15.80 12.93
N SER A 281 -2.86 15.57 11.69
CA SER A 281 -3.12 16.66 10.76
C SER A 281 -4.47 17.31 11.01
N LYS A 282 -4.50 18.64 10.84
CA LYS A 282 -5.74 19.42 10.85
C LYS A 282 -6.66 18.97 9.71
N LEU A 283 -6.10 18.77 8.51
CA LEU A 283 -6.84 18.23 7.37
C LEU A 283 -7.60 16.93 7.68
N PHE A 284 -6.91 15.93 8.23
CA PHE A 284 -7.54 14.63 8.50
C PHE A 284 -8.64 14.74 9.55
N LEU A 285 -8.40 15.53 10.61
CA LEU A 285 -9.39 15.77 11.65
C LEU A 285 -10.63 16.49 11.13
N GLU A 286 -10.46 17.49 10.27
CA GLU A 286 -11.58 18.20 9.62
C GLU A 286 -12.40 17.28 8.72
N VAL A 287 -11.72 16.46 7.90
CA VAL A 287 -12.40 15.48 7.05
C VAL A 287 -13.15 14.45 7.91
N LEU A 288 -12.49 13.89 8.92
CA LEU A 288 -13.11 12.90 9.82
C LEU A 288 -14.35 13.45 10.54
N HIS A 289 -14.34 14.73 10.91
CA HIS A 289 -15.47 15.36 11.59
C HIS A 289 -16.64 15.70 10.64
N ASN A 290 -16.35 15.91 9.36
CA ASN A 290 -17.37 16.27 8.37
C ASN A 290 -18.07 15.04 7.77
N GLU A 291 -17.41 13.88 7.77
CA GLU A 291 -18.05 12.61 7.44
C GLU A 291 -19.09 12.30 8.53
N GLU A 292 -20.31 11.89 8.17
CA GLU A 292 -21.48 11.68 9.06
C GLU A 292 -21.33 10.53 10.09
N GLY A 293 -20.13 10.32 10.63
CA GLY A 293 -19.86 9.42 11.73
C GLY A 293 -20.40 9.97 13.05
N ASP A 294 -20.85 9.09 13.94
CA ASP A 294 -21.03 9.50 15.33
C ASP A 294 -19.68 9.80 16.00
N SER A 295 -19.68 10.66 17.02
CA SER A 295 -18.47 11.04 17.77
C SER A 295 -17.68 9.83 18.33
N ASN A 296 -18.34 8.69 18.56
CA ASN A 296 -17.67 7.47 18.99
C ASN A 296 -16.85 6.83 17.87
N SER A 297 -17.36 6.84 16.64
CA SER A 297 -16.70 6.30 15.44
C SER A 297 -15.47 7.13 15.09
N GLU A 298 -15.54 8.46 15.19
CA GLU A 298 -14.37 9.34 15.03
C GLU A 298 -13.27 9.01 16.05
N ALA A 299 -13.64 8.89 17.32
CA ALA A 299 -12.72 8.56 18.41
C ALA A 299 -12.08 7.18 18.19
N GLU A 300 -12.83 6.20 17.66
CA GLU A 300 -12.33 4.86 17.34
C GLU A 300 -11.31 4.91 16.18
N VAL A 301 -11.57 5.66 15.11
CA VAL A 301 -10.62 5.83 13.99
C VAL A 301 -9.31 6.44 14.49
N LEU A 302 -9.38 7.52 15.27
CA LEU A 302 -8.20 8.18 15.82
C LEU A 302 -7.43 7.28 16.80
N LYS A 303 -8.15 6.54 17.65
CA LYS A 303 -7.55 5.56 18.54
C LYS A 303 -6.82 4.48 17.74
N THR A 304 -7.45 3.93 16.70
CA THR A 304 -6.82 2.90 15.88
C THR A 304 -5.57 3.41 15.19
N LEU A 305 -5.57 4.63 14.64
CA LEU A 305 -4.39 5.22 14.01
C LEU A 305 -3.26 5.50 15.00
N LYS A 306 -3.57 6.03 16.19
CA LYS A 306 -2.56 6.44 17.18
C LYS A 306 -2.02 5.26 18.00
N GLU A 307 -2.90 4.34 18.38
CA GLU A 307 -2.59 3.28 19.35
C GLU A 307 -2.45 1.91 18.70
N ASN A 308 -3.24 1.61 17.67
CA ASN A 308 -3.32 0.27 17.05
C ASN A 308 -2.76 0.22 15.62
N CYS A 309 -1.97 1.23 15.22
CA CYS A 309 -1.25 1.22 13.96
C CYS A 309 0.15 0.61 14.16
N VAL A 310 0.43 -0.47 13.44
CA VAL A 310 1.65 -1.25 13.54
C VAL A 310 2.37 -1.23 12.20
N GLU A 311 3.68 -0.95 12.22
CA GLU A 311 4.54 -1.08 11.04
C GLU A 311 5.05 -2.51 10.91
N ILE A 312 5.05 -3.01 9.68
CA ILE A 312 5.80 -4.20 9.27
C ILE A 312 6.78 -3.86 8.15
N THR A 313 7.82 -4.70 8.00
CA THR A 313 8.76 -4.54 6.90
C THR A 313 8.04 -4.66 5.56
N HIS A 314 8.31 -3.73 4.64
CA HIS A 314 7.70 -3.76 3.32
C HIS A 314 8.15 -5.02 2.58
N TYR A 315 7.21 -5.86 2.19
CA TYR A 315 7.49 -7.18 1.60
C TYR A 315 8.38 -7.14 0.35
N ALA A 316 8.42 -6.04 -0.41
CA ALA A 316 9.34 -5.91 -1.55
C ALA A 316 10.81 -5.62 -1.16
N THR A 317 11.17 -5.46 0.12
CA THR A 317 12.58 -5.30 0.50
C THR A 317 13.34 -6.59 0.21
N HIS A 318 14.54 -6.45 -0.36
CA HIS A 318 15.47 -7.58 -0.55
C HIS A 318 16.21 -7.95 0.73
N ARG A 319 15.93 -7.28 1.86
CA ARG A 319 16.74 -7.32 3.08
C ARG A 319 15.86 -7.47 4.31
N ILE A 320 16.33 -8.25 5.28
CA ILE A 320 15.71 -8.44 6.60
C ILE A 320 16.52 -7.61 7.61
N PRO A 321 15.88 -6.76 8.43
CA PRO A 321 16.58 -6.03 9.48
C PRO A 321 17.11 -6.98 10.56
N VAL A 322 18.28 -6.69 11.15
CA VAL A 322 18.80 -7.46 12.28
C VAL A 322 17.96 -7.17 13.52
N GLU A 323 17.67 -8.22 14.29
CA GLU A 323 17.00 -8.12 15.58
C GLU A 323 17.77 -7.17 16.51
N ASN A 324 17.11 -6.09 16.96
CA ASN A 324 17.64 -5.02 17.82
C ASN A 324 18.56 -3.97 17.17
N ASP A 325 18.74 -3.99 15.86
CA ASP A 325 19.48 -2.94 15.15
C ASP A 325 18.92 -2.78 13.73
N PRO A 326 17.89 -1.91 13.53
CA PRO A 326 17.26 -1.73 12.22
C PRO A 326 18.21 -1.13 11.18
N ASP A 327 19.39 -0.64 11.59
CA ASP A 327 20.45 -0.12 10.73
C ASP A 327 21.50 -1.19 10.39
N LYS A 328 21.48 -2.37 11.04
CA LYS A 328 22.26 -3.56 10.64
C LYS A 328 21.42 -4.51 9.80
N GLU A 329 22.06 -5.07 8.78
CA GLU A 329 21.42 -5.88 7.75
C GLU A 329 21.70 -7.37 7.99
N ARG A 330 20.65 -8.21 8.03
CA ARG A 330 20.73 -9.68 7.98
C ARG A 330 20.58 -10.13 6.52
N GLY A 331 20.99 -11.37 6.26
CA GLY A 331 21.22 -11.92 4.92
C GLY A 331 20.04 -11.88 3.95
N TYR A 332 20.36 -12.31 2.72
CA TYR A 332 19.53 -12.21 1.52
C TYR A 332 18.72 -13.49 1.24
N SER A 333 18.78 -14.49 2.12
CA SER A 333 18.29 -15.85 1.80
C SER A 333 16.79 -16.00 2.04
N PHE A 334 16.16 -16.86 1.23
CA PHE A 334 14.74 -17.18 1.36
C PHE A 334 14.40 -17.79 2.73
N LYS A 335 15.30 -18.65 3.24
CA LYS A 335 15.14 -19.31 4.54
C LYS A 335 14.99 -18.29 5.67
N GLU A 336 15.86 -17.28 5.70
CA GLU A 336 15.77 -16.20 6.70
C GLU A 336 14.43 -15.44 6.58
N TRP A 337 13.93 -15.21 5.36
CA TRP A 337 12.65 -14.51 5.17
C TRP A 337 11.45 -15.37 5.62
N LEU A 338 11.48 -16.67 5.32
CA LEU A 338 10.43 -17.61 5.74
C LEU A 338 10.38 -17.75 7.26
N GLU A 339 11.53 -17.72 7.94
CA GLU A 339 11.64 -17.76 9.40
C GLU A 339 11.20 -16.42 10.05
N TYR A 340 11.57 -15.29 9.45
CA TYR A 340 11.32 -13.95 10.01
C TYR A 340 9.92 -13.40 9.71
N ALA A 341 9.46 -13.44 8.46
CA ALA A 341 8.28 -12.68 8.05
C ALA A 341 6.98 -13.08 8.80
N PRO A 342 6.69 -14.38 9.04
CA PRO A 342 5.49 -14.77 9.79
C PRO A 342 5.54 -14.35 11.27
N THR A 343 6.75 -14.34 11.86
CA THR A 343 6.95 -14.00 13.27
C THR A 343 6.94 -12.49 13.49
N GLU A 344 7.50 -11.69 12.57
CA GLU A 344 7.48 -10.22 12.64
C GLU A 344 6.07 -9.69 12.87
N LEU A 345 5.12 -10.10 12.01
CA LEU A 345 3.75 -9.63 12.09
C LEU A 345 3.08 -10.03 13.41
N SER A 346 3.31 -11.27 13.84
CA SER A 346 2.78 -11.81 15.09
C SER A 346 3.33 -11.09 16.31
N ASP A 347 4.63 -10.86 16.36
CA ASP A 347 5.32 -10.27 17.51
C ASP A 347 5.03 -8.78 17.64
N ARG A 348 4.96 -8.06 16.52
CA ARG A 348 4.54 -6.65 16.50
C ARG A 348 3.11 -6.48 17.01
N LEU A 349 2.21 -7.43 16.72
CA LEU A 349 0.84 -7.43 17.24
C LEU A 349 0.78 -7.81 18.73
N LYS A 350 1.60 -8.75 19.20
CA LYS A 350 1.69 -9.12 20.64
C LYS A 350 2.19 -7.98 21.51
N ILE A 351 3.05 -7.10 21.01
CA ILE A 351 3.49 -5.90 21.73
C ILE A 351 2.31 -4.96 22.04
N LYS A 352 1.23 -5.04 21.25
CA LYS A 352 0.04 -4.19 21.40
C LYS A 352 -1.12 -4.85 22.14
N GLU A 353 -1.28 -6.17 22.04
CA GLU A 353 -2.28 -6.89 22.84
C GLU A 353 -1.77 -7.00 24.29
N PRO A 354 -2.47 -6.47 25.31
CA PRO A 354 -2.06 -6.67 26.70
C PRO A 354 -2.02 -8.18 26.98
N LYS A 355 -0.94 -8.66 27.59
CA LYS A 355 -0.88 -10.02 28.10
C LYS A 355 -2.05 -10.19 29.09
N LYS A 356 -2.95 -11.10 28.73
CA LYS A 356 -4.14 -11.41 29.53
C LYS A 356 -3.78 -11.86 30.93
#